data_AF-A0AAN4YLB0-F1
#
_entry.id   AF-A0AAN4YLB0-F1
#
_cell.length_a   1.000
_cell.length_b   1.000
_cell.length_c   1.000
_cell.angle_alpha   90.00
_cell.angle_beta   90.00
_cell.angle_gamma   90.00
#
_symmetry.space_group_name_H-M   'P 1'
#
loop_
_entity.id
_entity.type
_entity.pdbx_description
1 polymer ?
#
loop_
_entity_poly.entity_id
_entity_poly.type
_entity_poly.pdbx_seq_one_letter_code
_entity_poly.pdbx_strand_id
1 'polypeptide(L)'
;MSKVYLTIIFTVLFLFQCVSSFTPCPLLGPPFPAFSLDKNSSILTSALANLTGTFDEQNTKGSGSHGDTTPNTTSFSVSLFSTNQGTASPSPFFFDYHYTAPSLQNSSNKIQHANRDSIYRIGGLTQIFTVWTSLVEAGDAIWHDPVTKYLPELATITKTANAKQDPVRYVDWEDITVGQLASHMAGLSRDCEYSENTNIISRGELISLPLDCVDGIGKEGYGIDDGLPPSNGSSGTCRANNSSQAGRKPSLSILYIPA
;
A
#
# COMPACT_ATOMS: atom_id res chain seq x y z
N MET A 1 33.38 67.61 -34.78
CA MET A 1 33.40 66.20 -34.32
C MET A 1 33.40 66.03 -32.79
N SER A 2 33.09 67.06 -31.98
CA SER A 2 33.28 66.98 -30.51
C SER A 2 32.03 66.63 -29.69
N LYS A 3 30.81 66.92 -30.17
CA LYS A 3 29.58 66.71 -29.37
C LYS A 3 29.09 65.26 -29.38
N VAL A 4 29.14 64.59 -30.54
CA VAL A 4 28.64 63.21 -30.71
C VAL A 4 29.46 62.20 -29.91
N TYR A 5 30.79 62.36 -29.88
CA TYR A 5 31.66 61.49 -29.08
C TYR A 5 31.40 61.62 -27.57
N LEU A 6 31.13 62.84 -27.09
CA LEU A 6 30.83 63.08 -25.68
C LEU A 6 29.50 62.42 -25.26
N THR A 7 28.50 62.43 -26.15
CA THR A 7 27.19 61.81 -25.88
C THR A 7 27.28 60.29 -25.85
N ILE A 8 28.07 59.69 -26.75
CA ILE A 8 28.29 58.23 -26.81
C ILE A 8 29.08 57.75 -25.58
N ILE A 9 30.08 58.50 -25.13
CA ILE A 9 30.84 58.14 -23.93
C ILE A 9 29.93 58.19 -22.69
N PHE A 10 29.05 59.18 -22.58
CA PHE A 10 28.15 59.31 -21.43
C PHE A 10 27.08 58.20 -21.38
N THR A 11 26.54 57.76 -22.51
CA THR A 11 25.60 56.62 -22.56
C THR A 11 26.28 55.27 -22.31
N VAL A 12 27.52 55.07 -22.76
CA VAL A 12 28.29 53.85 -22.46
C VAL A 12 28.70 53.80 -20.98
N LEU A 13 29.02 54.94 -20.36
CA LEU A 13 29.36 55.01 -18.93
C LEU A 13 28.15 54.74 -18.02
N PHE A 14 26.94 55.13 -18.43
CA PHE A 14 25.69 54.86 -17.70
C PHE A 14 25.20 53.41 -17.82
N LEU A 15 25.55 52.69 -18.89
CA LEU A 15 25.22 51.26 -19.04
C LEU A 15 26.12 50.33 -18.21
N PHE A 16 27.24 50.83 -17.69
CA PHE A 16 28.18 50.05 -16.88
C PHE A 16 27.88 50.05 -15.37
N GLN A 17 26.84 50.75 -14.92
CA GLN A 17 26.48 50.84 -13.50
C GLN A 17 25.12 50.21 -13.20
N CYS A 18 25.02 48.89 -13.30
CA CYS A 18 24.17 48.08 -12.41
C CYS A 18 24.36 46.58 -12.72
N VAL A 19 25.58 46.06 -12.54
CA VAL A 19 25.73 44.62 -12.31
C VAL A 19 25.77 44.43 -10.80
N SER A 20 24.60 44.57 -10.16
CA SER A 20 24.44 44.10 -8.80
C SER A 20 24.64 42.59 -8.85
N SER A 21 25.78 42.11 -8.33
CA SER A 21 26.01 40.69 -8.12
C SER A 21 24.92 40.19 -7.18
N PHE A 22 23.86 39.63 -7.75
CA PHE A 22 22.84 38.93 -6.98
C PHE A 22 23.55 37.76 -6.33
N THR A 23 23.80 37.87 -5.03
CA THR A 23 24.27 36.76 -4.21
C THR A 23 22.99 36.16 -3.66
N PRO A 24 22.35 35.17 -4.33
CA PRO A 24 21.17 34.54 -3.76
C PRO A 24 21.54 34.09 -2.35
N CYS A 25 20.75 34.50 -1.35
CA CYS A 25 20.88 33.92 -0.02
C CYS A 25 20.86 32.39 -0.22
N PRO A 26 21.85 31.64 0.32
CA PRO A 26 21.81 30.20 0.22
C PRO A 26 20.44 29.75 0.73
N LEU A 27 19.77 28.90 -0.07
CA LEU A 27 18.48 28.33 0.28
C LEU A 27 18.60 27.84 1.72
N LEU A 28 17.77 28.35 2.64
CA LEU A 28 17.84 27.96 4.04
C LEU A 28 17.73 26.44 4.08
N GLY A 29 18.83 25.78 4.46
CA GLY A 29 18.84 24.35 4.68
C GLY A 29 17.90 23.98 5.82
N PRO A 30 17.65 22.67 6.03
CA PRO A 30 16.90 22.22 7.18
C PRO A 30 17.47 22.85 8.46
N PRO A 31 16.63 23.46 9.32
CA PRO A 31 17.09 24.18 10.52
C PRO A 31 17.71 23.25 11.58
N PHE A 32 17.61 21.94 11.38
CA PHE A 32 18.14 20.91 12.27
C PHE A 32 19.02 19.95 11.48
N PRO A 33 20.09 19.40 12.10
CA PRO A 33 20.87 18.33 11.48
C PRO A 33 19.96 17.14 11.17
N ALA A 34 20.36 16.32 10.20
CA ALA A 34 19.70 15.07 9.93
C ALA A 34 19.61 14.25 11.23
N PHE A 35 18.42 13.74 11.52
CA PHE A 35 18.20 12.92 12.71
C PHE A 35 19.15 11.71 12.70
N SER A 36 19.76 11.41 13.85
CA SER A 36 20.61 10.24 14.06
C SER A 36 19.99 9.35 15.12
N LEU A 37 19.73 8.10 14.78
CA LEU A 37 19.11 7.15 15.70
C LEU A 37 20.16 6.55 16.65
N ASP A 38 19.94 6.70 17.95
CA ASP A 38 20.76 6.04 18.97
C ASP A 38 19.99 4.90 19.67
N LYS A 39 20.41 3.66 19.41
CA LYS A 39 19.90 2.43 20.06
C LYS A 39 20.12 2.41 21.57
N ASN A 40 21.11 3.14 22.10
CA ASN A 40 21.38 3.19 23.54
C ASN A 40 20.53 4.24 24.27
N SER A 41 19.69 4.98 23.55
CA SER A 41 18.76 5.93 24.16
C SER A 41 17.82 5.23 25.12
N SER A 42 17.72 5.75 26.35
CA SER A 42 16.79 5.23 27.37
C SER A 42 15.34 5.37 26.92
N ILE A 43 15.00 6.47 26.26
CA ILE A 43 13.65 6.71 25.72
C ILE A 43 13.30 5.64 24.70
N LEU A 44 14.20 5.36 23.75
CA LEU A 44 13.98 4.35 22.72
C LEU A 44 13.87 2.96 23.35
N THR A 45 14.81 2.61 24.24
CA THR A 45 14.84 1.31 24.92
C THR A 45 13.56 1.08 25.74
N SER A 46 13.10 2.08 26.50
CA SER A 46 11.86 2.00 27.26
C SER A 46 10.63 1.88 26.35
N ALA A 47 10.60 2.60 25.23
CA ALA A 47 9.51 2.51 24.26
C ALA A 47 9.44 1.12 23.60
N LEU A 48 10.59 0.57 23.18
CA LEU A 48 10.64 -0.76 22.58
C LEU A 48 10.29 -1.86 23.60
N ALA A 49 10.74 -1.74 24.86
CA ALA A 49 10.34 -2.69 25.90
C ALA A 49 8.83 -2.65 26.18
N ASN A 50 8.22 -1.46 26.20
CA ASN A 50 6.77 -1.31 26.33
C ASN A 50 6.03 -1.91 25.12
N LEU A 51 6.54 -1.67 23.91
CA LEU A 51 5.99 -2.26 22.68
C LEU A 51 6.03 -3.79 22.73
N THR A 52 7.15 -4.40 23.12
CA THR A 52 7.27 -5.85 23.30
C THR A 52 6.23 -6.36 24.31
N GLY A 53 6.15 -5.72 25.48
CA GLY A 53 5.19 -6.11 26.52
C GLY A 53 3.73 -5.99 26.06
N THR A 54 3.42 -4.98 25.25
CA THR A 54 2.10 -4.80 24.65
C THR A 54 1.77 -5.95 23.69
N PHE A 55 2.71 -6.35 22.82
CA PHE A 55 2.50 -7.50 21.94
C PHE A 55 2.34 -8.81 22.73
N ASP A 56 3.18 -9.04 23.74
CA ASP A 56 3.10 -10.26 24.56
C ASP A 56 1.77 -10.35 25.33
N GLU A 57 1.27 -9.22 25.83
CA GLU A 57 -0.03 -9.13 26.48
C GLU A 57 -1.16 -9.43 25.49
N GLN A 58 -1.16 -8.83 24.30
CA GLN A 58 -2.15 -9.11 23.26
C GLN A 58 -2.12 -10.58 22.84
N ASN A 59 -0.94 -11.15 22.66
CA ASN A 59 -0.74 -12.54 22.27
C ASN A 59 -1.19 -13.54 23.33
N THR A 60 -1.27 -13.12 24.59
CA THR A 60 -1.80 -13.93 25.68
C THR A 60 -3.31 -13.78 25.83
N LYS A 61 -3.84 -12.55 25.71
CA LYS A 61 -5.25 -12.25 25.96
C LYS A 61 -6.16 -12.54 24.77
N GLY A 62 -5.65 -12.44 23.56
CA GLY A 62 -6.41 -12.59 22.32
C GLY A 62 -7.32 -11.40 22.03
N SER A 63 -7.98 -10.80 23.01
CA SER A 63 -8.83 -9.62 22.82
C SER A 63 -8.40 -8.45 23.71
N GLY A 64 -8.48 -7.23 23.18
CA GLY A 64 -8.04 -6.03 23.88
C GLY A 64 -8.61 -4.73 23.34
N SER A 65 -8.17 -3.60 23.90
CA SER A 65 -8.61 -2.25 23.47
C SER A 65 -8.24 -1.92 22.02
N HIS A 66 -7.38 -2.72 21.39
CA HIS A 66 -6.88 -2.54 20.02
C HIS A 66 -7.53 -3.50 19.01
N GLY A 67 -8.55 -4.25 19.44
CA GLY A 67 -9.26 -5.22 18.62
C GLY A 67 -9.08 -6.65 19.11
N ASP A 68 -9.78 -7.56 18.44
CA ASP A 68 -9.65 -8.99 18.66
C ASP A 68 -8.55 -9.56 17.75
N THR A 69 -7.79 -10.49 18.30
CA THR A 69 -6.71 -11.23 17.66
C THR A 69 -6.91 -12.72 17.90
N THR A 70 -6.31 -13.56 17.07
CA THR A 70 -6.41 -15.02 17.15
C THR A 70 -5.02 -15.62 17.41
N PRO A 71 -4.45 -15.43 18.62
CA PRO A 71 -3.06 -15.80 18.91
C PRO A 71 -2.80 -17.30 18.76
N ASN A 72 -3.82 -18.14 18.94
CA ASN A 72 -3.70 -19.58 18.76
C ASN A 72 -3.41 -20.01 17.32
N THR A 73 -3.83 -19.21 16.34
CA THR A 73 -3.78 -19.56 14.92
C THR A 73 -2.89 -18.64 14.08
N THR A 74 -2.63 -17.43 14.56
CA THR A 74 -2.00 -16.36 13.76
C THR A 74 -0.59 -16.08 14.24
N SER A 75 0.39 -16.39 13.40
CA SER A 75 1.79 -16.00 13.61
C SER A 75 2.07 -14.70 12.87
N PHE A 76 2.87 -13.81 13.44
CA PHE A 76 3.23 -12.54 12.78
C PHE A 76 4.63 -12.09 13.17
N SER A 77 5.14 -11.10 12.46
CA SER A 77 6.45 -10.51 12.71
C SER A 77 6.42 -9.01 12.46
N VAL A 78 7.14 -8.26 13.31
CA VAL A 78 7.25 -6.82 13.24
C VAL A 78 8.72 -6.44 13.39
N SER A 79 9.27 -5.79 12.39
CA SER A 79 10.66 -5.33 12.39
C SER A 79 10.69 -3.84 12.10
N LEU A 80 11.51 -3.09 12.84
CA LEU A 80 11.72 -1.65 12.61
C LEU A 80 13.15 -1.42 12.13
N PHE A 81 13.27 -0.64 11.06
CA PHE A 81 14.54 -0.23 10.47
C PHE A 81 14.62 1.29 10.38
N SER A 82 15.84 1.80 10.22
CA SER A 82 16.07 3.24 10.04
C SER A 82 16.96 3.47 8.82
N THR A 83 16.60 4.46 8.03
CA THR A 83 17.45 4.97 6.93
C THR A 83 18.40 6.07 7.41
N ASN A 84 18.29 6.49 8.67
CA ASN A 84 19.13 7.50 9.27
C ASN A 84 20.49 6.93 9.70
N GLN A 85 21.51 7.79 9.65
CA GLN A 85 22.80 7.47 10.26
C GLN A 85 22.65 7.30 11.79
N GLY A 86 23.63 6.65 12.43
CA GLY A 86 23.65 6.47 13.88
C GLY A 86 24.02 5.05 14.29
N THR A 87 23.80 4.72 15.57
CA THR A 87 24.20 3.41 16.12
C THR A 87 23.34 2.26 15.60
N ALA A 88 22.19 2.55 14.98
CA ALA A 88 21.37 1.58 14.29
C ALA A 88 21.89 1.19 12.89
N SER A 89 22.66 2.06 12.22
CA SER A 89 23.09 1.87 10.83
C SER A 89 23.82 0.54 10.53
N PRO A 90 24.63 -0.05 11.43
CA PRO A 90 25.28 -1.33 11.16
C PRO A 90 24.34 -2.56 11.15
N SER A 91 23.08 -2.41 11.59
CA SER A 91 22.12 -3.51 11.69
C SER A 91 20.94 -3.27 10.75
N PRO A 92 20.42 -4.29 10.04
CA PRO A 92 19.25 -4.11 9.17
C PRO A 92 18.01 -3.66 9.95
N PHE A 93 17.88 -4.12 11.19
CA PHE A 93 16.78 -3.77 12.09
C PHE A 93 17.33 -3.34 13.45
N PHE A 94 16.66 -2.38 14.09
CA PHE A 94 16.94 -1.99 15.49
C PHE A 94 15.89 -2.54 16.46
N PHE A 95 14.81 -3.11 15.94
CA PHE A 95 13.79 -3.86 16.68
C PHE A 95 13.29 -4.99 15.79
N ASP A 96 13.18 -6.19 16.33
CA ASP A 96 12.72 -7.37 15.60
C ASP A 96 11.91 -8.26 16.56
N TYR A 97 10.62 -8.42 16.28
CA TYR A 97 9.66 -9.15 17.10
C TYR A 97 8.99 -10.21 16.25
N HIS A 98 8.97 -11.45 16.74
CA HIS A 98 8.32 -12.57 16.07
C HIS A 98 7.42 -13.30 17.06
N TYR A 99 6.16 -13.46 16.69
CA TYR A 99 5.22 -14.31 17.41
C TYR A 99 4.90 -15.55 16.58
N THR A 100 5.07 -16.71 17.20
CA THR A 100 4.70 -18.00 16.61
C THR A 100 3.48 -18.54 17.33
N ALA A 101 2.36 -18.65 16.62
CA ALA A 101 1.13 -19.24 17.12
C ALA A 101 1.30 -20.74 17.44
N PRO A 102 0.63 -21.26 18.47
CA PRO A 102 0.55 -22.69 18.77
C PRO A 102 0.17 -23.57 17.58
N SER A 103 -0.72 -23.13 16.69
CA SER A 103 -1.08 -23.89 15.48
C SER A 103 0.13 -24.18 14.58
N LEU A 104 1.01 -23.19 14.41
CA LEU A 104 2.21 -23.30 13.58
C LEU A 104 3.27 -24.16 14.28
N GLN A 105 3.46 -23.96 15.59
CA GLN A 105 4.38 -24.76 16.41
C GLN A 105 4.05 -26.25 16.37
N ASN A 106 2.75 -26.58 16.41
CA ASN A 106 2.27 -27.96 16.42
C ASN A 106 2.01 -28.51 15.01
N SER A 107 2.36 -27.77 13.95
CA SER A 107 2.13 -28.23 12.59
C SER A 107 3.13 -29.32 12.17
N SER A 108 2.68 -30.27 11.35
CA SER A 108 3.54 -31.29 10.75
C SER A 108 4.47 -30.75 9.66
N ASN A 109 4.41 -29.45 9.37
CA ASN A 109 5.22 -28.80 8.36
C ASN A 109 6.66 -28.62 8.85
N LYS A 110 7.59 -28.47 7.90
CA LYS A 110 9.01 -28.19 8.21
C LYS A 110 9.21 -26.84 8.93
N ILE A 111 8.26 -25.91 8.79
CA ILE A 111 8.32 -24.58 9.41
C ILE A 111 7.39 -24.59 10.63
N GLN A 112 7.99 -24.48 11.81
CA GLN A 112 7.28 -24.50 13.10
C GLN A 112 7.48 -23.20 13.90
N HIS A 113 8.26 -22.26 13.36
CA HIS A 113 8.59 -21.00 14.00
C HIS A 113 8.58 -19.86 12.99
N ALA A 114 7.89 -18.77 13.34
CA ALA A 114 8.02 -17.50 12.66
C ALA A 114 9.33 -16.84 13.09
N ASN A 115 10.11 -16.39 12.12
CA ASN A 115 11.40 -15.74 12.31
C ASN A 115 11.69 -14.81 11.13
N ARG A 116 12.83 -14.10 11.15
CA ARG A 116 13.25 -13.20 10.08
C ARG A 116 13.33 -13.80 8.68
N ASP A 117 13.49 -15.12 8.57
CA ASP A 117 13.63 -15.82 7.28
C ASP A 117 12.28 -16.43 6.82
N SER A 118 11.19 -16.16 7.56
CA SER A 118 9.85 -16.63 7.23
C SER A 118 9.28 -15.90 6.01
N ILE A 119 8.56 -16.63 5.17
CA ILE A 119 7.97 -16.12 3.94
C ILE A 119 6.49 -15.79 4.19
N TYR A 120 6.09 -14.56 3.89
CA TYR A 120 4.73 -14.06 4.08
C TYR A 120 4.08 -13.70 2.75
N ARG A 121 2.80 -14.01 2.61
CA ARG A 121 1.99 -13.51 1.50
C ARG A 121 1.67 -12.03 1.76
N ILE A 122 2.11 -11.15 0.85
CA ILE A 122 1.97 -9.69 1.02
C ILE A 122 0.73 -9.11 0.33
N GLY A 123 -0.02 -9.93 -0.41
CA GLY A 123 -1.28 -9.55 -1.06
C GLY A 123 -1.16 -8.26 -1.87
N GLY A 124 -2.01 -7.28 -1.57
CA GLY A 124 -2.09 -6.00 -2.27
C GLY A 124 -0.84 -5.15 -2.23
N LEU A 125 0.06 -5.37 -1.26
CA LEU A 125 1.34 -4.67 -1.23
C LEU A 125 2.20 -4.99 -2.48
N THR A 126 1.89 -6.08 -3.18
CA THR A 126 2.48 -6.40 -4.50
C THR A 126 2.31 -5.23 -5.49
N GLN A 127 1.24 -4.43 -5.38
CA GLN A 127 1.00 -3.28 -6.26
C GLN A 127 2.13 -2.23 -6.17
N ILE A 128 2.79 -2.08 -5.02
CA ILE A 128 3.93 -1.15 -4.87
C ILE A 128 5.07 -1.56 -5.81
N PHE A 129 5.35 -2.86 -5.88
CA PHE A 129 6.37 -3.40 -6.78
C PHE A 129 5.96 -3.23 -8.25
N THR A 130 4.68 -3.41 -8.57
CA THR A 130 4.16 -3.18 -9.93
C THR A 130 4.35 -1.72 -10.38
N VAL A 131 3.95 -0.75 -9.54
CA VAL A 131 4.11 0.67 -9.84
C VAL A 131 5.58 1.06 -9.91
N TRP A 132 6.40 0.58 -8.98
CA TRP A 132 7.83 0.87 -8.99
C TRP A 132 8.54 0.31 -10.22
N THR A 133 8.24 -0.94 -10.61
CA THR A 133 8.79 -1.55 -11.83
C THR A 133 8.38 -0.77 -13.07
N SER A 134 7.11 -0.36 -13.15
CA SER A 134 6.60 0.50 -14.23
C SER A 134 7.37 1.82 -14.34
N LEU A 135 7.62 2.49 -13.21
CA LEU A 135 8.42 3.72 -13.16
C LEU A 135 9.87 3.51 -13.57
N VAL A 136 10.49 2.39 -13.19
CA VAL A 136 11.89 2.08 -13.55
C VAL A 136 12.02 1.81 -15.04
N GLU A 137 11.10 1.05 -15.63
CA GLU A 137 11.20 0.61 -17.02
C GLU A 137 10.70 1.66 -18.03
N ALA A 138 9.64 2.40 -17.67
CA ALA A 138 8.92 3.28 -18.60
C ALA A 138 8.86 4.75 -18.16
N GLY A 139 9.29 5.05 -16.93
CA GLY A 139 9.19 6.38 -16.35
C GLY A 139 7.75 6.80 -16.04
N ASP A 140 7.56 8.08 -15.73
CA ASP A 140 6.27 8.69 -15.43
C ASP A 140 5.53 9.19 -16.69
N ALA A 141 6.20 9.25 -17.84
CA ALA A 141 5.59 9.70 -19.09
C ALA A 141 4.35 8.87 -19.47
N ILE A 142 4.38 7.55 -19.23
CA ILE A 142 3.27 6.66 -19.58
C ILE A 142 2.01 6.90 -18.75
N TRP A 143 2.11 7.60 -17.61
CA TRP A 143 0.97 7.79 -16.71
C TRP A 143 -0.15 8.62 -17.32
N HIS A 144 0.17 9.43 -18.33
CA HIS A 144 -0.79 10.26 -19.06
C HIS A 144 -1.37 9.56 -20.28
N ASP A 145 -0.82 8.41 -20.67
CA ASP A 145 -1.34 7.65 -21.79
C ASP A 145 -2.62 6.90 -21.40
N PRO A 146 -3.60 6.79 -22.31
CA PRO A 146 -4.72 5.89 -22.11
C PRO A 146 -4.23 4.44 -22.08
N VAL A 147 -4.85 3.60 -21.24
CA VAL A 147 -4.47 2.19 -21.09
C VAL A 147 -4.63 1.41 -22.41
N THR A 148 -5.59 1.83 -23.24
CA THR A 148 -5.84 1.25 -24.57
C THR A 148 -4.66 1.39 -25.54
N LYS A 149 -3.71 2.30 -25.28
CA LYS A 149 -2.45 2.40 -26.03
C LYS A 149 -1.60 1.14 -25.88
N TYR A 150 -1.65 0.51 -24.69
CA TYR A 150 -0.86 -0.67 -24.34
C TYR A 150 -1.68 -1.96 -24.38
N LEU A 151 -2.99 -1.87 -24.13
CA LEU A 151 -3.96 -2.96 -24.13
C LEU A 151 -5.10 -2.66 -25.14
N PRO A 152 -4.86 -2.80 -26.46
CA PRO A 152 -5.81 -2.40 -27.50
C PRO A 152 -7.13 -3.18 -27.49
N GLU A 153 -7.16 -4.36 -26.88
CA GLU A 153 -8.36 -5.16 -26.66
C GLU A 153 -9.42 -4.40 -25.85
N LEU A 154 -9.00 -3.54 -24.91
CA LEU A 154 -9.91 -2.75 -24.09
C LEU A 154 -10.69 -1.70 -24.90
N ALA A 155 -10.08 -1.17 -25.97
CA ALA A 155 -10.77 -0.25 -26.87
C ALA A 155 -11.90 -0.96 -27.65
N THR A 156 -11.75 -2.26 -27.90
CA THR A 156 -12.79 -3.06 -28.56
C THR A 156 -13.99 -3.27 -27.64
N ILE A 157 -13.74 -3.44 -26.33
CA ILE A 157 -14.78 -3.55 -25.31
C ILE A 157 -15.58 -2.24 -25.21
N THR A 158 -14.89 -1.10 -25.11
CA THR A 158 -15.53 0.24 -25.09
C THR A 158 -16.48 0.45 -26.25
N LYS A 159 -16.04 0.09 -27.48
CA LYS A 159 -16.83 0.26 -28.70
C LYS A 159 -18.04 -0.67 -28.75
N THR A 160 -17.86 -1.93 -28.37
CA THR A 160 -18.93 -2.94 -28.40
C THR A 160 -20.02 -2.65 -27.37
N ALA A 161 -19.64 -2.13 -26.20
CA ALA A 161 -20.54 -1.83 -25.10
C ALA A 161 -21.28 -0.48 -25.23
N ASN A 162 -20.91 0.37 -26.20
CA ASN A 162 -21.39 1.77 -26.29
C ASN A 162 -21.15 2.54 -24.98
N ALA A 163 -19.95 2.42 -24.40
CA ALA A 163 -19.65 2.96 -23.06
C ALA A 163 -19.80 4.49 -22.96
N LYS A 164 -19.61 5.22 -24.07
CA LYS A 164 -19.81 6.68 -24.12
C LYS A 164 -21.28 7.08 -23.95
N GLN A 165 -22.21 6.21 -24.30
CA GLN A 165 -23.65 6.44 -24.18
C GLN A 165 -24.20 5.99 -22.83
N ASP A 166 -23.59 4.99 -22.20
CA ASP A 166 -23.97 4.48 -20.88
C ASP A 166 -22.72 4.30 -19.97
N PRO A 167 -22.12 5.41 -19.52
CA PRO A 167 -20.89 5.39 -18.70
C PRO A 167 -21.16 4.93 -17.25
N VAL A 168 -22.43 4.79 -16.86
CA VAL A 168 -22.82 4.24 -15.55
C VAL A 168 -22.67 2.72 -15.56
N ARG A 169 -22.97 2.09 -16.70
CA ARG A 169 -22.96 0.62 -16.84
C ARG A 169 -21.64 0.08 -17.39
N TYR A 170 -20.94 0.86 -18.22
CA TYR A 170 -19.75 0.39 -18.90
C TYR A 170 -18.58 1.37 -18.71
N VAL A 171 -17.40 0.79 -18.54
CA VAL A 171 -16.16 1.56 -18.42
C VAL A 171 -15.75 2.04 -19.80
N ASP A 172 -15.50 3.35 -19.94
CA ASP A 172 -14.84 3.89 -21.12
C ASP A 172 -13.32 3.77 -21.00
N TRP A 173 -12.77 2.63 -21.43
CA TRP A 173 -11.33 2.38 -21.38
C TRP A 173 -10.47 3.35 -22.19
N GLU A 174 -11.05 4.05 -23.17
CA GLU A 174 -10.29 5.05 -23.95
C GLU A 174 -9.93 6.28 -23.10
N ASP A 175 -10.69 6.56 -22.05
CA ASP A 175 -10.48 7.70 -21.15
C ASP A 175 -9.68 7.34 -19.88
N ILE A 176 -9.48 6.04 -19.61
CA ILE A 176 -8.71 5.57 -18.45
C ILE A 176 -7.21 5.60 -18.75
N THR A 177 -6.44 6.36 -17.97
CA THR A 177 -4.98 6.42 -18.08
C THR A 177 -4.27 5.40 -17.20
N VAL A 178 -3.01 5.08 -17.55
CA VAL A 178 -2.15 4.22 -16.72
C VAL A 178 -1.96 4.82 -15.31
N GLY A 179 -1.82 6.14 -15.20
CA GLY A 179 -1.69 6.81 -13.91
C GLY A 179 -2.95 6.72 -13.05
N GLN A 180 -4.15 6.78 -13.67
CA GLN A 180 -5.41 6.58 -12.97
C GLN A 180 -5.56 5.15 -12.43
N LEU A 181 -5.06 4.14 -13.15
CA LEU A 181 -5.00 2.77 -12.64
C LEU A 181 -3.99 2.64 -11.49
N ALA A 182 -2.77 3.16 -11.66
CA ALA A 182 -1.72 3.09 -10.64
C ALA A 182 -2.09 3.78 -9.32
N SER A 183 -2.89 4.85 -9.39
CA SER A 183 -3.34 5.65 -8.24
C SER A 183 -4.69 5.22 -7.67
N HIS A 184 -5.34 4.20 -8.25
CA HIS A 184 -6.73 3.82 -7.93
C HIS A 184 -7.75 4.96 -8.13
N MET A 185 -7.46 5.91 -9.04
CA MET A 185 -8.33 7.05 -9.38
C MET A 185 -9.11 6.88 -10.68
N ALA A 186 -9.09 5.68 -11.27
CA ALA A 186 -9.83 5.35 -12.50
C ALA A 186 -11.35 5.21 -12.30
N GLY A 187 -11.84 5.21 -11.05
CA GLY A 187 -13.28 5.03 -10.77
C GLY A 187 -13.78 3.61 -11.01
N LEU A 188 -12.88 2.63 -11.12
CA LEU A 188 -13.22 1.22 -11.31
C LEU A 188 -13.69 0.60 -10.00
N SER A 189 -14.75 -0.19 -10.07
CA SER A 189 -15.18 -1.04 -8.96
C SER A 189 -14.14 -2.12 -8.70
N ARG A 190 -14.05 -2.57 -7.45
CA ARG A 190 -13.35 -3.81 -7.13
C ARG A 190 -14.27 -4.97 -7.46
N ASP A 191 -13.73 -6.00 -8.10
CA ASP A 191 -14.43 -7.28 -8.24
C ASP A 191 -14.47 -7.93 -6.86
N CYS A 192 -15.61 -7.79 -6.20
CA CYS A 192 -15.97 -8.53 -5.01
C CYS A 192 -17.22 -9.34 -5.37
N GLU A 193 -17.07 -10.38 -6.19
CA GLU A 193 -18.21 -11.23 -6.57
C GLU A 193 -18.13 -12.60 -5.89
N TYR A 194 -18.89 -12.75 -4.80
CA TYR A 194 -19.60 -13.99 -4.50
C TYR A 194 -21.07 -13.76 -4.85
N SER A 195 -21.51 -14.30 -5.99
CA SER A 195 -22.92 -14.36 -6.35
C SER A 195 -23.11 -15.50 -7.33
N GLU A 196 -23.63 -16.63 -6.86
CA GLU A 196 -23.99 -17.76 -7.72
C GLU A 196 -25.10 -17.45 -8.74
N ASN A 197 -25.67 -16.24 -8.81
CA ASN A 197 -26.85 -15.98 -9.64
C ASN A 197 -26.91 -14.62 -10.37
N THR A 198 -25.78 -13.93 -10.58
CA THR A 198 -25.76 -12.74 -11.45
C THR A 198 -25.07 -13.06 -12.77
N ASN A 199 -25.88 -13.29 -13.82
CA ASN A 199 -25.47 -13.13 -15.22
C ASN A 199 -25.22 -11.64 -15.54
N ILE A 200 -24.45 -10.93 -14.72
CA ILE A 200 -23.86 -9.67 -15.13
C ILE A 200 -22.50 -10.05 -15.67
N ILE A 201 -22.41 -10.08 -16.98
CA ILE A 201 -21.15 -10.15 -17.72
C ILE A 201 -20.41 -8.83 -17.43
N SER A 202 -19.83 -8.73 -16.25
CA SER A 202 -18.65 -7.94 -15.95
C SER A 202 -17.44 -8.75 -16.40
N ARG A 203 -17.43 -9.25 -17.65
CA ARG A 203 -16.26 -9.87 -18.26
C ARG A 203 -15.25 -8.80 -18.68
N GLY A 204 -14.85 -7.97 -17.71
CA GLY A 204 -13.52 -7.40 -17.68
C GLY A 204 -12.67 -8.39 -16.91
N GLU A 205 -12.12 -9.40 -17.59
CA GLU A 205 -11.04 -10.20 -17.04
C GLU A 205 -9.80 -9.30 -16.98
N LEU A 206 -9.79 -8.39 -16.01
CA LEU A 206 -8.82 -7.32 -15.87
C LEU A 206 -8.08 -7.53 -14.57
N ILE A 207 -7.03 -8.35 -14.65
CA ILE A 207 -5.87 -8.37 -13.75
C ILE A 207 -6.26 -8.09 -12.28
N SER A 208 -7.26 -8.81 -11.78
CA SER A 208 -7.55 -8.83 -10.35
C SER A 208 -6.42 -9.65 -9.72
N LEU A 209 -5.34 -8.96 -9.34
CA LEU A 209 -4.37 -9.50 -8.40
C LEU A 209 -5.15 -9.99 -7.17
N PRO A 210 -4.91 -11.21 -6.67
CA PRO A 210 -5.71 -11.78 -5.62
C PRO A 210 -5.45 -10.98 -4.33
N LEU A 211 -6.38 -10.09 -4.04
CA LEU A 211 -6.49 -9.35 -2.80
C LEU A 211 -7.77 -9.85 -2.14
N ASP A 212 -7.61 -10.56 -1.03
CA ASP A 212 -8.67 -11.28 -0.36
C ASP A 212 -9.88 -10.35 -0.10
N CYS A 213 -11.02 -10.70 -0.68
CA CYS A 213 -12.31 -10.21 -0.21
C CYS A 213 -12.50 -10.79 1.20
N VAL A 214 -12.22 -10.00 2.24
CA VAL A 214 -12.49 -10.43 3.62
C VAL A 214 -14.00 -10.40 3.80
N ASP A 215 -14.63 -11.55 3.58
CA ASP A 215 -15.98 -11.78 4.07
C ASP A 215 -15.97 -11.89 5.59
N GLY A 216 -16.96 -11.24 6.21
CA GLY A 216 -17.27 -11.48 7.60
C GLY A 216 -17.58 -12.96 7.82
N ILE A 217 -16.77 -13.61 8.66
CA ILE A 217 -17.05 -14.82 9.44
C ILE A 217 -18.52 -15.27 9.34
N GLY A 218 -18.79 -16.27 8.49
CA GLY A 218 -20.17 -16.64 8.18
C GLY A 218 -20.38 -17.87 7.32
N LYS A 219 -19.64 -18.96 7.59
CA LYS A 219 -19.97 -20.34 7.20
C LYS A 219 -20.29 -20.59 5.71
N GLU A 220 -19.28 -20.97 4.95
CA GLU A 220 -19.42 -21.99 3.91
C GLU A 220 -18.05 -22.66 3.73
N GLY A 221 -17.98 -23.94 4.07
CA GLY A 221 -16.75 -24.73 3.90
C GLY A 221 -16.60 -25.04 2.41
N TYR A 222 -15.61 -24.43 1.77
CA TYR A 222 -15.12 -24.91 0.49
C TYR A 222 -13.94 -25.85 0.77
N GLY A 223 -14.22 -27.15 0.73
CA GLY A 223 -13.19 -28.17 0.75
C GLY A 223 -12.33 -28.03 -0.50
N ILE A 224 -11.06 -27.70 -0.31
CA ILE A 224 -10.02 -28.13 -1.24
C ILE A 224 -9.96 -29.65 -1.10
N ASP A 225 -9.98 -30.41 -2.20
CA ASP A 225 -9.69 -31.85 -2.16
C ASP A 225 -8.24 -32.05 -1.66
N ASP A 226 -8.08 -32.06 -0.34
CA ASP A 226 -6.83 -32.25 0.40
C ASP A 226 -6.71 -33.67 0.97
N GLY A 227 -7.66 -34.56 0.63
CA GLY A 227 -7.63 -35.97 0.99
C GLY A 227 -8.04 -36.26 2.44
N LEU A 228 -8.74 -35.34 3.12
CA LEU A 228 -9.29 -35.55 4.47
C LEU A 228 -10.82 -35.70 4.45
N PRO A 229 -11.42 -36.54 5.32
CA PRO A 229 -12.86 -36.85 5.27
C PRO A 229 -13.74 -35.71 5.85
N PRO A 230 -14.95 -35.48 5.30
CA PRO A 230 -15.79 -34.32 5.65
C PRO A 230 -16.60 -34.51 6.95
N SER A 231 -16.72 -33.44 7.75
CA SER A 231 -17.56 -33.38 8.95
C SER A 231 -18.91 -32.69 8.69
N ASN A 232 -19.98 -33.30 9.20
CA ASN A 232 -21.39 -32.97 8.96
C ASN A 232 -21.91 -31.85 9.90
N GLY A 233 -22.63 -30.85 9.39
CA GLY A 233 -23.18 -29.76 10.21
C GLY A 233 -24.33 -28.96 9.56
N SER A 234 -25.43 -28.81 10.30
CA SER A 234 -26.78 -28.41 9.86
C SER A 234 -27.04 -26.92 9.62
N SER A 235 -27.99 -26.66 8.71
CA SER A 235 -28.53 -25.38 8.22
C SER A 235 -29.26 -24.53 9.29
N GLY A 236 -29.07 -23.20 9.22
CA GLY A 236 -29.86 -22.21 9.98
C GLY A 236 -29.80 -20.83 9.30
N THR A 237 -30.95 -20.29 8.94
CA THR A 237 -31.16 -19.02 8.20
C THR A 237 -31.11 -17.79 9.11
N CYS A 238 -30.45 -16.69 8.70
CA CYS A 238 -30.52 -15.39 9.40
C CYS A 238 -31.01 -14.25 8.49
N ARG A 239 -31.97 -13.47 9.02
CA ARG A 239 -32.66 -12.32 8.43
C ARG A 239 -31.83 -11.04 8.58
N ALA A 240 -31.80 -10.20 7.54
CA ALA A 240 -31.16 -8.89 7.54
C ALA A 240 -31.95 -7.85 8.36
N ASN A 241 -31.24 -7.04 9.16
CA ASN A 241 -31.76 -5.78 9.69
C ASN A 241 -30.78 -4.64 9.35
N ASN A 242 -31.37 -3.52 8.94
CA ASN A 242 -30.73 -2.36 8.37
C ASN A 242 -30.42 -1.33 9.48
N SER A 243 -29.15 -1.00 9.71
CA SER A 243 -28.79 0.18 10.48
C SER A 243 -27.42 0.73 10.09
N SER A 244 -27.46 1.90 9.46
CA SER A 244 -26.36 2.79 9.15
C SER A 244 -25.81 3.48 10.39
N GLN A 245 -24.52 3.32 10.70
CA GLN A 245 -23.71 4.35 11.38
C GLN A 245 -22.24 4.27 10.93
N ALA A 246 -21.81 5.29 10.19
CA ALA A 246 -20.43 5.50 9.79
C ALA A 246 -19.70 6.32 10.88
N GLY A 247 -18.78 5.68 11.61
CA GLY A 247 -17.84 6.34 12.51
C GLY A 247 -16.41 6.16 11.99
N ARG A 248 -15.77 7.25 11.56
CA ARG A 248 -14.34 7.28 11.20
C ARG A 248 -13.49 7.11 12.47
N LYS A 249 -12.81 5.98 12.62
CA LYS A 249 -11.64 5.83 13.51
C LYS A 249 -10.36 5.73 12.66
N PRO A 250 -9.24 6.33 13.09
CA PRO A 250 -7.97 6.16 12.41
C PRO A 250 -7.52 4.69 12.55
N SER A 251 -7.38 4.01 11.41
CA SER A 251 -6.92 2.62 11.36
C SER A 251 -5.41 2.59 11.20
N LEU A 252 -4.72 2.06 12.22
CA LEU A 252 -3.34 1.63 12.11
C LEU A 252 -3.38 0.27 11.39
N SER A 253 -2.89 0.21 10.15
CA SER A 253 -2.85 -1.03 9.37
C SER A 253 -1.80 -1.97 9.95
N ILE A 254 -2.20 -2.84 10.86
CA ILE A 254 -1.42 -4.00 11.30
C ILE A 254 -1.66 -5.11 10.28
N LEU A 255 -0.57 -5.74 9.84
CA LEU A 255 -0.55 -6.87 8.91
C LEU A 255 -1.38 -8.03 9.48
N TYR A 256 -2.53 -8.30 8.86
CA TYR A 256 -3.39 -9.43 9.16
C TYR A 256 -3.25 -10.46 8.03
N ILE A 257 -2.76 -11.64 8.35
CA ILE A 257 -2.70 -12.78 7.43
C ILE A 257 -3.46 -13.93 8.11
N PRO A 258 -4.68 -14.25 7.69
CA PRO A 258 -5.33 -15.50 8.10
C PRO A 258 -4.63 -16.67 7.40
N ALA A 259 -4.33 -17.73 8.16
CA ALA A 259 -3.86 -19.01 7.65
C ALA A 259 -5.04 -19.87 7.18
#